data_AF-A0A101C8T0-F1
#
_entry.id   AF-A0A101C8T0-F1
#
_cell.length_a   1.000
_cell.length_b   1.000
_cell.length_c   1.000
_cell.angle_alpha   90.00
_cell.angle_beta   90.00
_cell.angle_gamma   90.00
#
_symmetry.space_group_name_H-M   'P 1'
#
loop_
_entity.id
_entity.type
_entity.pdbx_description
1 polymer ?
#
loop_
_entity_poly.entity_id
_entity_poly.type
_entity_poly.pdbx_seq_one_letter_code
_entity_poly.pdbx_strand_id
1 'polypeptide(L)'
;MRYHQAYKRVQQLKKFYKNLLWFGIVSVIISIRNFYRTEDLERSIFSGSIILTIWGIILIVKAVKLFVIDDKWETRIYEEELKKTKKPIDF
;
A
#
# COMPACT_ATOMS: atom_id res chain seq x y z
N MET A 1 8.92 -24.26 6.15
CA MET A 1 9.11 -23.14 5.19
C MET A 1 7.90 -22.19 5.09
N ARG A 2 6.64 -22.66 5.04
CA ARG A 2 5.41 -21.82 5.01
C ARG A 2 5.21 -20.85 6.19
N TYR A 3 5.61 -21.25 7.40
CA TYR A 3 5.49 -20.41 8.61
C TYR A 3 6.33 -19.12 8.55
N HIS A 4 7.52 -19.19 7.97
CA HIS A 4 8.43 -18.03 7.89
C HIS A 4 7.88 -16.97 6.92
N GLN A 5 7.19 -17.39 5.86
CA GLN A 5 6.53 -16.50 4.90
C GLN A 5 5.30 -15.82 5.53
N ALA A 6 4.45 -16.59 6.21
CA ALA A 6 3.31 -16.05 6.95
C ALA A 6 3.74 -15.04 8.04
N TYR A 7 4.83 -15.33 8.76
CA TYR A 7 5.37 -14.41 9.76
C TYR A 7 5.85 -13.07 9.16
N LYS A 8 6.59 -13.12 8.05
CA LYS A 8 7.02 -11.91 7.33
C LYS A 8 5.84 -11.05 6.87
N ARG A 9 4.76 -11.70 6.42
CA ARG A 9 3.53 -11.04 5.96
C ARG A 9 2.82 -10.31 7.08
N VAL A 10 2.65 -10.96 8.23
CA VAL A 10 2.07 -10.33 9.42
C VAL A 10 2.92 -9.14 9.89
N GLN A 11 4.24 -9.28 9.86
CA GLN A 11 5.15 -8.18 10.22
C GLN A 11 5.04 -7.00 9.25
N GLN A 12 4.91 -7.25 7.95
CA GLN A 12 4.64 -6.21 6.94
C GLN A 12 3.28 -5.55 7.15
N LEU A 13 2.24 -6.34 7.46
CA LEU A 13 0.90 -5.85 7.82
C LEU A 13 0.97 -4.90 9.02
N LYS A 14 1.65 -5.31 10.09
CA LYS A 14 1.79 -4.51 11.30
C LYS A 14 2.49 -3.17 11.01
N LYS A 15 3.52 -3.19 10.16
CA LYS A 15 4.24 -1.97 9.73
C LYS A 15 3.37 -1.08 8.85
N PHE A 16 2.57 -1.66 7.97
CA PHE A 16 1.61 -0.94 7.13
C PHE A 16 0.54 -0.23 7.98
N TYR A 17 -0.09 -0.95 8.91
CA TYR A 17 -1.08 -0.37 9.82
C TYR A 17 -0.51 0.76 10.67
N LYS A 18 0.73 0.65 11.15
CA LYS A 18 1.39 1.73 11.88
C LYS A 18 1.54 2.99 11.02
N ASN A 19 1.95 2.84 9.75
CA ASN A 19 2.04 3.96 8.82
C ASN A 19 0.68 4.54 8.46
N LEU A 20 -0.34 3.70 8.29
CA LEU A 20 -1.71 4.13 7.98
C LEU A 20 -2.32 4.92 9.14
N LEU A 21 -2.10 4.47 10.38
CA LEU A 21 -2.51 5.21 11.58
C LEU A 21 -1.84 6.58 11.65
N TRP A 22 -0.53 6.64 11.43
CA TRP A 22 0.20 7.91 11.44
C TRP A 22 -0.29 8.87 10.34
N PHE A 23 -0.54 8.34 9.15
CA PHE A 23 -1.16 9.11 8.07
C PHE A 23 -2.54 9.65 8.45
N GLY A 24 -3.40 8.82 9.04
CA GLY A 24 -4.72 9.24 9.51
C GLY A 24 -4.64 10.37 10.53
N ILE A 25 -3.75 10.26 11.53
CA ILE A 25 -3.52 11.30 12.54
C ILE A 25 -3.08 12.61 11.89
N VAL A 26 -2.07 12.56 11.02
CA VAL A 26 -1.53 13.75 10.34
C VAL A 26 -2.59 14.39 9.42
N SER A 27 -3.36 13.58 8.70
CA SER A 27 -4.44 14.05 7.82
C SER A 27 -5.56 14.74 8.61
N VAL A 28 -5.95 14.18 9.76
CA VAL A 28 -6.96 14.79 10.65
C VAL A 28 -6.46 16.11 11.21
N ILE A 29 -5.22 16.19 11.70
CA ILE A 29 -4.64 17.43 12.22
C ILE A 29 -4.63 18.54 11.16
N ILE A 30 -4.20 18.21 9.94
CA ILE A 30 -4.17 19.17 8.82
C ILE A 30 -5.59 19.61 8.44
N SER A 31 -6.54 18.68 8.40
CA SER A 31 -7.94 18.97 8.06
C SER A 31 -8.60 19.87 9.10
N ILE A 32 -8.39 19.59 10.39
CA ILE A 32 -8.90 20.43 11.50
C ILE A 32 -8.29 21.83 11.41
N ARG A 33 -6.98 21.95 11.23
CA ARG A 33 -6.30 23.24 11.09
C ARG A 33 -6.84 24.05 9.91
N ASN A 34 -7.18 23.38 8.81
CA ASN A 34 -7.76 24.02 7.64
C ASN A 34 -9.22 24.45 7.88
N PHE A 35 -9.99 23.62 8.58
CA PHE A 35 -11.39 23.88 8.93
C PHE A 35 -11.57 25.12 9.82
N TYR A 36 -10.63 25.39 10.74
CA TYR A 36 -10.65 26.61 11.57
C TYR A 36 -10.18 27.89 10.84
N ARG A 37 -9.56 27.76 9.66
CA ARG A 37 -9.05 28.88 8.83
C ARG A 37 -10.01 29.16 7.66
N THR A 38 -11.29 29.35 7.98
CA THR A 38 -12.45 29.42 7.07
C THR A 38 -12.34 30.45 5.92
N GLU A 39 -11.37 31.36 5.93
CA GLU A 39 -11.28 32.45 4.95
C GLU A 39 -10.42 32.14 3.70
N ASP A 40 -9.54 31.12 3.73
CA ASP A 40 -8.55 30.86 2.67
C ASP A 40 -8.49 29.39 2.19
N LEU A 41 -9.66 28.73 2.08
CA LEU A 41 -9.72 27.31 1.70
C LEU A 41 -9.05 27.02 0.34
N GLU A 42 -9.17 27.90 -0.65
CA GLU A 42 -8.55 27.69 -1.98
C GLU A 42 -7.02 27.71 -1.94
N ARG A 43 -6.42 28.59 -1.13
CA ARG A 43 -4.95 28.77 -1.07
C ARG A 43 -4.28 27.74 -0.16
N SER A 44 -4.97 27.31 0.90
CA SER A 44 -4.48 26.34 1.88
C SER A 44 -4.44 24.90 1.37
N ILE A 45 -5.42 24.51 0.54
CA ILE A 45 -5.48 23.16 -0.05
C ILE A 45 -4.28 22.95 -1.00
N PHE A 46 -3.82 23.97 -1.71
CA PHE A 46 -2.81 23.79 -2.76
C PHE A 46 -1.37 23.60 -2.23
N SER A 47 -0.99 24.26 -1.12
CA SER A 47 0.40 24.20 -0.64
C SER A 47 0.64 23.10 0.41
N GLY A 48 -0.37 22.73 1.20
CA GLY A 48 -0.25 21.74 2.28
C GLY A 48 -0.69 20.32 1.92
N SER A 49 -1.55 20.17 0.88
CA SER A 49 -2.18 18.89 0.55
C SER A 49 -1.31 17.97 -0.32
N ILE A 50 -0.38 18.51 -1.13
CA ILE A 50 0.44 17.71 -2.04
C ILE A 50 1.24 16.61 -1.33
N ILE A 51 1.81 16.91 -0.15
CA ILE A 51 2.53 15.91 0.65
C ILE A 51 1.57 14.78 1.09
N LEU A 52 0.35 15.13 1.53
CA LEU A 52 -0.66 14.15 1.94
C LEU A 52 -1.13 13.33 0.75
N THR A 53 -1.31 13.94 -0.42
CA THR A 53 -1.73 13.24 -1.65
C THR A 53 -0.67 12.22 -2.07
N ILE A 54 0.60 12.61 -2.16
CA ILE A 54 1.70 11.70 -2.52
C ILE A 54 1.81 10.56 -1.49
N TRP A 55 1.75 10.90 -0.20
CA TRP A 55 1.87 9.91 0.86
C TRP A 55 0.66 8.96 0.90
N GLY A 56 -0.54 9.46 0.58
CA GLY A 56 -1.75 8.68 0.39
C GLY A 56 -1.66 7.71 -0.79
N ILE A 57 -1.16 8.16 -1.94
CA ILE A 57 -0.92 7.29 -3.11
C ILE A 57 0.04 6.15 -2.76
N ILE A 58 1.13 6.45 -2.04
CA ILE A 58 2.09 5.43 -1.58
C ILE A 58 1.41 4.40 -0.68
N LEU A 59 0.49 4.82 0.19
CA LEU A 59 -0.28 3.90 1.04
C LEU A 59 -1.26 3.05 0.23
N ILE A 60 -1.94 3.61 -0.76
CA ILE A 60 -2.84 2.86 -1.65
C ILE A 60 -2.06 1.77 -2.40
N VAL A 61 -0.93 2.12 -3.01
CA VAL A 61 -0.08 1.14 -3.71
C VAL A 61 0.38 0.04 -2.75
N LYS A 62 0.76 0.39 -1.53
CA LYS A 62 1.12 -0.59 -0.50
C LYS A 62 -0.06 -1.48 -0.09
N ALA A 63 -1.26 -0.92 0.04
CA ALA A 63 -2.47 -1.68 0.35
C ALA A 63 -2.79 -2.68 -0.76
N VAL A 64 -2.80 -2.25 -2.02
CA VAL A 64 -3.02 -3.14 -3.17
C VAL A 64 -1.98 -4.25 -3.19
N LYS A 65 -0.69 -3.92 -3.01
CA LYS A 65 0.36 -4.94 -2.95
C LYS A 65 0.18 -5.91 -1.78
N LEU A 66 -0.29 -5.45 -0.63
CA LEU A 66 -0.39 -6.26 0.58
C LEU A 66 -1.64 -7.15 0.60
N PHE A 67 -2.76 -6.66 0.04
CA PHE A 67 -4.06 -7.33 0.09
C PHE A 67 -4.43 -8.05 -1.21
N VAL A 68 -4.05 -7.49 -2.38
CA VAL A 68 -4.44 -8.03 -3.69
C VAL A 68 -3.36 -8.94 -4.27
N ILE A 69 -2.08 -8.58 -4.12
CA ILE A 69 -0.93 -9.40 -4.53
C ILE A 69 -0.62 -10.38 -3.39
N ASP A 70 -1.56 -11.30 -3.14
CA ASP A 70 -1.39 -12.38 -2.18
C ASP A 70 -0.46 -13.49 -2.73
N ASP A 71 -0.04 -14.40 -1.86
CA ASP A 71 0.99 -15.43 -2.13
C ASP A 71 0.43 -16.38 -3.17
N LYS A 72 -0.90 -16.52 -3.21
CA LYS A 72 -1.62 -17.26 -4.24
C LYS A 72 -1.49 -16.62 -5.62
N TRP A 73 -1.52 -15.30 -5.72
CA TRP A 73 -1.31 -14.62 -7.00
C TRP A 73 0.14 -14.81 -7.47
N GLU A 74 1.11 -14.59 -6.59
CA GLU A 74 2.53 -14.83 -6.90
C GLU A 74 2.78 -16.29 -7.29
N THR A 75 2.31 -17.25 -6.49
CA THR A 75 2.47 -18.68 -6.75
C THR A 75 1.85 -19.09 -8.08
N ARG A 76 0.68 -18.54 -8.43
CA ARG A 76 0.03 -18.81 -9.73
C ARG A 76 0.85 -18.29 -10.90
N ILE A 77 1.36 -17.06 -10.82
CA ILE A 77 2.22 -16.49 -11.87
C ILE A 77 3.51 -17.31 -12.01
N TYR A 78 4.13 -17.71 -10.90
CA TYR A 78 5.30 -18.59 -10.91
C TYR A 78 5.01 -19.95 -11.56
N GLU A 79 3.89 -20.59 -11.24
CA GLU A 79 3.49 -21.86 -11.87
C GLU A 79 3.18 -21.71 -13.36
N GLU A 80 2.54 -20.61 -13.77
CA GLU A 80 2.25 -20.32 -15.18
C GLU A 80 3.54 -20.08 -15.99
N GLU A 81 4.51 -19.34 -15.44
CA GLU A 81 5.84 -19.16 -16.02
C GLU A 81 6.61 -20.48 -16.13
N LEU A 82 6.61 -21.30 -15.07
CA LEU A 82 7.26 -22.62 -15.06
C LEU A 82 6.64 -23.58 -16.07
N LYS A 83 5.31 -23.55 -16.24
CA LYS A 83 4.62 -24.36 -17.26
C LYS A 83 4.96 -23.91 -18.69
N LYS A 84 5.17 -22.61 -18.92
CA LYS A 84 5.62 -22.10 -20.22
C LYS A 84 7.07 -22.51 -20.55
N THR A 85 7.92 -22.64 -19.54
CA THR A 85 9.32 -23.11 -19.71
C THR A 85 9.42 -24.63 -19.83
N LYS A 86 8.51 -25.39 -19.21
CA LYS A 86 8.34 -26.84 -19.44
C LYS A 86 7.57 -27.10 -20.74
N LYS A 87 8.16 -26.79 -21.90
CA LYS A 87 7.74 -27.49 -23.12
C LYS A 87 8.17 -28.95 -23.00
N PRO A 88 7.30 -29.94 -23.28
CA PRO A 88 7.72 -31.33 -23.32
C PRO A 88 8.81 -31.45 -24.38
N ILE A 89 9.98 -31.94 -23.96
CA ILE A 89 11.02 -32.37 -24.89
C ILE A 89 10.47 -33.69 -25.44
N ASP A 90 9.97 -33.66 -26.67
CA ASP A 90 9.53 -34.86 -27.38
C ASP A 90 10.80 -35.66 -27.73
N PHE A 91 10.90 -36.90 -27.23
CA PHE A 91 11.96 -37.84 -27.55
C PHE A 91 11.42 -38.94 -28.45
#